data_AF-A0A4V2UYI7-F1
#
_entry.id   AF-A0A4V2UYI7-F1
#
_cell.length_a   1.000
_cell.length_b   1.000
_cell.length_c   1.000
_cell.angle_alpha   90.00
_cell.angle_beta   90.00
_cell.angle_gamma   90.00
#
_symmetry.space_group_name_H-M   'P 1'
#
loop_
_entity.id
_entity.type
_entity.pdbx_description
1 polymer ?
#
loop_
_entity_poly.entity_id
_entity_poly.type
_entity_poly.pdbx_seq_one_letter_code
_entity_poly.pdbx_strand_id
1 'polypeptide(L)'
;MSLHDFVVYAVPWWIQAAAGAGLIGTGLVFAARLLGMRAALKLAMAAGALLLALAAGRRARQRGWNDRQAKEKEDANRAISVARRARAAADADSGAGRLRDDDGFRRD
;
A
#
# COMPACT_ATOMS: atom_id res chain seq x y z
N MET A 1 -1.13 21.60 -15.59
CA MET A 1 -1.67 20.84 -14.43
C MET A 1 -3.11 21.29 -14.25
N SER A 2 -4.09 20.38 -14.32
CA SER A 2 -5.50 20.78 -14.28
C SER A 2 -5.94 21.20 -12.87
N LEU A 3 -6.97 22.04 -12.76
CA LEU A 3 -7.52 22.47 -11.47
C LEU A 3 -8.01 21.28 -10.63
N HIS A 4 -8.53 20.25 -11.31
CA HIS A 4 -8.92 18.98 -10.70
C HIS A 4 -7.72 18.23 -10.09
N ASP A 5 -6.59 18.17 -10.81
CA ASP A 5 -5.38 17.51 -10.28
C ASP A 5 -4.81 18.28 -9.08
N PHE A 6 -4.85 19.62 -9.09
CA PHE A 6 -4.41 20.40 -7.96
C PHE A 6 -5.27 20.15 -6.71
N VAL A 7 -6.60 20.16 -6.83
CA VAL A 7 -7.49 19.91 -5.68
C VAL A 7 -7.38 18.48 -5.19
N VAL A 8 -7.26 17.50 -6.09
CA VAL A 8 -7.18 16.07 -5.73
C VAL A 8 -5.83 15.71 -5.12
N TYR A 9 -4.72 16.27 -5.61
CA TYR A 9 -3.37 15.88 -5.18
C TYR A 9 -2.69 16.86 -4.21
N ALA A 10 -3.03 18.16 -4.22
CA ALA A 10 -2.42 19.13 -3.32
C ALA A 10 -3.19 19.26 -1.98
N VAL A 11 -4.49 18.95 -1.96
CA VAL A 11 -5.28 19.02 -0.73
C VAL A 11 -5.24 17.68 -0.02
N PRO A 12 -4.72 17.63 1.21
CA PRO A 12 -4.74 16.42 2.02
C PRO A 12 -6.16 15.84 2.14
N TRP A 13 -6.28 14.53 2.01
CA TRP A 13 -7.57 13.82 2.03
C TRP A 13 -8.39 14.08 3.31
N TRP A 14 -7.74 14.42 4.44
CA TRP A 14 -8.42 14.75 5.69
C TRP A 14 -9.13 16.11 5.62
N ILE A 15 -8.61 17.08 4.85
CA ILE A 15 -9.28 18.37 4.61
C ILE A 15 -10.52 18.16 3.75
N GLN A 16 -10.41 17.36 2.69
CA GLN A 16 -11.56 17.01 1.84
C GLN A 16 -12.63 16.26 2.64
N ALA A 17 -12.22 15.34 3.53
CA ALA A 17 -13.13 14.64 4.43
C ALA A 17 -13.80 15.59 5.43
N ALA A 18 -13.07 16.53 6.02
CA ALA A 18 -13.61 17.54 6.93
C ALA A 18 -14.59 18.48 6.22
N ALA A 19 -14.26 18.94 5.01
CA ALA A 19 -15.14 19.77 4.19
C ALA A 19 -16.42 19.02 3.79
N GLY A 20 -16.30 17.76 3.38
CA GLY A 20 -17.45 16.90 3.06
C GLY A 20 -18.34 16.64 4.28
N ALA A 21 -17.75 16.35 5.44
CA ALA A 21 -18.47 16.18 6.69
C ALA A 21 -19.19 17.47 7.12
N GLY A 22 -18.54 18.62 6.96
CA GLY A 22 -19.14 19.94 7.21
C GLY A 22 -20.38 20.17 6.34
N LEU A 23 -20.27 19.97 5.02
CA LEU A 23 -21.38 20.09 4.07
C LEU A 23 -22.55 19.16 4.41
N ILE A 24 -22.27 17.89 4.74
CA ILE A 24 -23.29 16.93 5.17
C ILE A 24 -23.96 17.40 6.47
N GLY A 25 -23.18 17.87 7.44
CA GLY A 25 -23.69 18.40 8.70
C GLY A 25 -24.62 19.60 8.48
N THR A 26 -24.22 20.56 7.65
CA THR A 26 -25.06 21.71 7.30
C THR A 26 -26.34 21.26 6.59
N GLY A 27 -26.25 20.34 5.64
CA GLY A 27 -27.41 19.77 4.95
C GLY A 27 -28.39 19.07 5.90
N LEU A 28 -27.88 18.34 6.89
CA LEU A 28 -28.69 17.69 7.91
C LEU A 28 -29.41 18.68 8.83
N VAL A 29 -28.77 19.78 9.20
CA VAL A 29 -29.42 20.87 9.96
C VAL A 29 -30.56 21.49 9.17
N PHE A 30 -30.35 21.79 7.89
CA PHE A 30 -31.42 22.27 7.01
C PHE A 30 -32.54 21.25 6.84
N ALA A 31 -32.21 19.97 6.65
CA ALA A 31 -33.19 18.90 6.55
C ALA A 31 -34.02 18.77 7.84
N ALA A 32 -33.40 18.90 9.02
CA ALA A 32 -34.11 18.88 10.30
C ALA A 32 -35.06 20.07 10.42
N ARG A 33 -34.63 21.24 9.92
CA ARG A 33 -35.40 22.47 10.01
C ARG A 33 -36.59 22.52 9.04
N LEU A 34 -36.45 21.94 7.85
CA LEU A 34 -37.44 21.98 6.77
C LEU A 34 -38.37 20.76 6.75
N LEU A 35 -37.81 19.56 6.95
CA LEU A 35 -38.52 18.28 6.81
C LEU A 35 -38.79 17.61 8.15
N GLY A 36 -38.30 18.22 9.24
CA GLY A 36 -38.43 17.71 10.60
C GLY A 36 -37.37 16.67 10.97
N MET A 37 -37.24 16.47 12.29
CA MET A 37 -36.16 15.66 12.88
C MET A 37 -36.14 14.21 12.39
N ARG A 38 -37.31 13.60 12.12
CA ARG A 38 -37.42 12.23 11.62
C ARG A 38 -36.82 12.05 10.23
N ALA A 39 -36.99 13.02 9.33
CA ALA A 39 -36.42 12.97 7.99
C ALA A 39 -34.90 13.18 8.02
N ALA A 40 -34.43 14.12 8.84
CA ALA A 40 -33.00 14.34 9.07
C ALA A 40 -32.31 13.11 9.64
N LEU A 41 -32.93 12.40 10.59
CA LEU A 41 -32.35 11.20 11.18
C LEU A 41 -32.19 10.07 10.14
N LYS A 42 -33.16 9.89 9.24
CA LYS A 42 -33.05 8.92 8.13
C LYS A 42 -31.91 9.27 7.17
N LEU A 43 -31.78 10.55 6.82
CA LEU A 43 -30.67 11.05 5.99
C LEU A 43 -29.31 10.88 6.68
N ALA A 44 -29.24 11.13 7.99
CA ALA A 44 -28.02 10.95 8.77
C ALA A 44 -27.60 9.48 8.83
N MET A 45 -28.55 8.56 9.02
CA MET A 45 -28.30 7.12 9.01
C MET A 45 -27.80 6.65 7.64
N ALA A 46 -28.42 7.11 6.55
CA ALA A 46 -27.99 6.77 5.19
C ALA A 46 -26.57 7.31 4.89
N ALA A 47 -26.31 8.57 5.23
CA ALA A 47 -24.99 9.18 5.06
C ALA A 47 -23.92 8.50 5.92
N GLY A 48 -24.24 8.18 7.17
CA GLY A 48 -23.36 7.45 8.09
C GLY A 48 -23.03 6.04 7.60
N ALA A 49 -24.03 5.30 7.10
CA ALA A 49 -23.82 3.98 6.52
C ALA A 49 -22.90 4.03 5.29
N LEU A 50 -23.09 5.02 4.41
CA LEU A 50 -22.24 5.21 3.24
C LEU A 50 -20.79 5.53 3.62
N LEU A 51 -20.59 6.42 4.59
CA LEU A 51 -19.26 6.76 5.11
C LEU A 51 -18.56 5.54 5.74
N LEU A 52 -19.29 4.75 6.53
CA LEU A 52 -18.78 3.52 7.11
C LEU A 52 -18.39 2.49 6.05
N ALA A 53 -19.21 2.31 5.01
CA ALA A 53 -18.91 1.39 3.90
C ALA A 53 -17.64 1.82 3.13
N LEU A 54 -17.49 3.12 2.85
CA LEU A 54 -16.29 3.68 2.23
C LEU A 54 -15.04 3.50 3.10
N ALA A 55 -15.16 3.75 4.41
CA ALA A 55 -14.07 3.56 5.36
C ALA A 55 -13.65 2.09 5.46
N ALA A 56 -14.63 1.17 5.55
CA ALA A 56 -14.39 -0.27 5.58
C ALA A 56 -13.74 -0.77 4.28
N GLY A 57 -14.21 -0.31 3.12
CA GLY A 57 -13.62 -0.64 1.83
C GLY A 57 -12.18 -0.14 1.67
N ARG A 58 -11.89 1.09 2.12
CA ARG A 58 -10.50 1.61 2.15
C ARG A 58 -9.62 0.81 3.09
N ARG A 59 -10.10 0.47 4.30
CA ARG A 59 -9.35 -0.34 5.27
C ARG A 59 -9.04 -1.74 4.74
N ALA A 60 -9.99 -2.37 4.05
CA ALA A 60 -9.78 -3.68 3.43
C ALA A 60 -8.69 -3.63 2.35
N ARG A 61 -8.69 -2.60 1.49
CA ARG A 61 -7.64 -2.41 0.48
C ARG A 61 -6.27 -2.12 1.10
N GLN A 62 -6.21 -1.31 2.16
CA GLN A 62 -4.96 -1.03 2.88
C GLN A 62 -4.39 -2.28 3.57
N ARG A 63 -5.24 -3.12 4.16
CA ARG A 63 -4.82 -4.42 4.72
C ARG A 63 -4.27 -5.35 3.63
N GLY A 64 -4.96 -5.47 2.50
CA GLY A 64 -4.50 -6.28 1.37
C GLY A 64 -3.22 -5.75 0.68
N TRP A 65 -2.91 -4.46 0.82
CA TRP A 65 -1.64 -3.88 0.38
C TRP A 65 -0.49 -4.22 1.33
N ASN A 66 -0.72 -4.11 2.64
CA ASN A 66 0.28 -4.46 3.65
C ASN A 66 0.63 -5.94 3.62
N ASP A 67 -0.35 -6.83 3.44
CA ASP A 67 -0.11 -8.27 3.30
C ASP A 67 0.69 -8.59 2.03
N ARG A 68 0.43 -7.87 0.93
CA ARG A 68 1.22 -8.01 -0.30
C ARG A 68 2.65 -7.56 -0.11
N GLN A 69 2.89 -6.41 0.52
CA GLN A 69 4.24 -5.94 0.82
C GLN A 69 5.00 -6.87 1.76
N ALA A 70 4.32 -7.47 2.75
CA ALA A 70 4.93 -8.45 3.65
C ALA A 70 5.39 -9.69 2.87
N LYS A 71 4.54 -10.22 1.99
CA LYS A 71 4.88 -11.35 1.11
C LYS A 71 6.02 -11.01 0.14
N GLU A 72 5.97 -9.84 -0.51
CA GLU A 72 7.03 -9.40 -1.43
C GLU A 72 8.39 -9.28 -0.72
N LYS A 73 8.42 -8.78 0.52
CA LYS A 73 9.67 -8.74 1.31
C LYS A 73 10.20 -10.13 1.63
N GLU A 74 9.31 -11.06 1.96
CA GLU A 74 9.69 -12.43 2.27
C GLU A 74 10.23 -13.15 1.03
N ASP A 75 9.57 -12.99 -0.12
CA ASP A 75 10.00 -13.56 -1.39
C ASP A 75 11.34 -12.95 -1.85
N ALA A 76 11.53 -11.65 -1.69
CA ALA A 76 12.80 -10.98 -1.99
C ALA A 76 13.95 -11.50 -1.10
N ASN A 77 13.71 -11.67 0.20
CA ASN A 77 14.70 -12.25 1.12
C ASN A 77 15.02 -13.70 0.73
N ARG A 78 14.02 -14.47 0.30
CA ARG A 78 14.21 -15.85 -0.16
C ARG A 78 15.08 -15.88 -1.42
N ALA A 79 14.82 -15.01 -2.39
CA ALA A 79 15.63 -14.88 -3.60
C ALA A 79 17.08 -14.48 -3.29
N ILE A 80 17.30 -13.51 -2.39
CA ILE A 80 18.64 -13.12 -1.93
C ILE A 80 19.35 -14.31 -1.26
N SER A 81 18.65 -15.09 -0.44
CA SER A 81 19.22 -16.26 0.22
C SER A 81 19.63 -17.36 -0.75
N VAL A 82 18.87 -17.55 -1.83
CA VAL A 82 19.17 -18.52 -2.90
C VAL A 82 20.37 -18.03 -3.70
N ALA A 83 20.40 -16.76 -4.07
CA ALA A 83 21.53 -16.16 -4.78
C ALA A 83 22.83 -16.23 -3.96
N ARG A 84 22.77 -15.96 -2.64
CA ARG A 84 23.92 -16.11 -1.74
C ARG A 84 24.41 -17.56 -1.68
N ARG A 85 23.49 -18.52 -1.56
CA ARG A 85 23.86 -19.95 -1.54
C ARG A 85 24.47 -20.41 -2.85
N ALA A 86 23.92 -19.96 -3.99
CA ALA A 86 24.46 -20.25 -5.30
C ALA A 86 25.87 -19.67 -5.48
N ARG A 87 26.11 -18.44 -5.02
CA ARG A 87 27.46 -17.84 -5.01
C ARG A 87 28.42 -18.62 -4.13
N ALA A 88 28.03 -18.92 -2.88
CA ALA A 88 28.88 -19.69 -1.97
C ALA A 88 29.20 -21.10 -2.50
N ALA A 89 28.25 -21.75 -3.17
CA ALA A 89 28.47 -23.03 -3.82
C ALA A 89 29.43 -22.90 -5.02
N ALA A 90 29.25 -21.88 -5.87
CA ALA A 90 30.17 -21.58 -6.97
C ALA A 90 31.57 -21.23 -6.47
N ASP A 91 31.71 -20.46 -5.39
CA ASP A 91 32.99 -20.13 -4.78
C ASP A 91 33.67 -21.40 -4.23
N ALA A 92 32.91 -22.31 -3.60
CA ALA A 92 33.42 -23.59 -3.10
C ALA A 92 33.83 -24.54 -4.24
N ASP A 93 33.12 -24.52 -5.36
CA ASP A 93 33.39 -25.34 -6.54
C ASP A 93 34.43 -24.73 -7.50
N SER A 94 34.73 -23.44 -7.35
CA SER A 94 35.61 -22.66 -8.24
C SER A 94 37.06 -23.16 -8.30
N GLY A 95 37.44 -24.17 -7.52
CA GLY A 95 38.65 -24.96 -7.78
C GLY A 95 39.93 -24.15 -7.92
N ALA A 96 40.01 -22.96 -7.28
CA ALA A 96 41.11 -22.02 -7.46
C ALA A 96 42.49 -22.60 -7.09
N GLY A 97 42.53 -23.69 -6.31
CA GLY A 97 43.74 -24.47 -6.05
C GLY A 97 44.12 -25.45 -7.18
N ARG A 98 43.16 -26.06 -7.88
CA ARG A 98 43.44 -27.10 -8.89
C ARG A 98 43.98 -26.55 -10.21
N LEU A 99 43.70 -25.30 -10.55
CA LEU A 99 44.22 -24.66 -11.76
C LEU A 99 45.71 -24.27 -11.65
N ARG A 100 46.30 -24.35 -10.45
CA ARG A 100 47.71 -24.02 -10.19
C ARG A 100 48.62 -25.25 -10.18
N ASP A 101 48.06 -26.45 -10.11
CA ASP A 101 48.82 -27.68 -9.89
C ASP A 101 49.16 -28.43 -11.20
N ASP A 102 48.71 -27.94 -12.37
CA ASP A 102 48.73 -28.73 -13.62
C ASP A 102 49.22 -27.97 -14.87
N ASP A 103 50.03 -26.92 -14.71
CA ASP A 103 50.88 -26.41 -15.79
C ASP A 103 52.16 -27.25 -15.86
N GLY A 104 52.03 -28.48 -16.37
CA GLY A 104 53.10 -29.48 -16.57
C GLY A 104 54.29 -29.06 -17.45
N PHE A 105 54.55 -27.76 -17.61
CA PHE A 105 55.75 -27.22 -18.22
C PHE A 105 56.90 -27.24 -17.22
N ARG A 106 57.61 -28.38 -17.16
CA ARG A 106 59.03 -28.34 -16.77
C ARG A 106 59.75 -27.41 -17.74
N ARG A 107 60.37 -26.36 -17.20
CA ARG A 107 61.35 -25.54 -17.90
C ARG A 107 62.73 -26.13 -17.60
N ASP A 108 63.13 -27.08 -18.41
CA ASP A 108 64.51 -27.49 -18.63
C ASP A 108 65.22 -26.51 -19.57
#